data_AF-A0AA39K8C7-F1
#
_entry.id   AF-A0AA39K8C7-F1
#
_cell.length_a   1.000
_cell.length_b   1.000
_cell.length_c   1.000
_cell.angle_alpha   90.00
_cell.angle_beta   90.00
_cell.angle_gamma   90.00
#
_symmetry.space_group_name_H-M   'P 1'
#
loop_
_entity.id
_entity.type
_entity.pdbx_description
1 polymer ?
#
loop_
_entity_poly.entity_id
_entity_poly.type
_entity_poly.pdbx_seq_one_letter_code
_entity_poly.pdbx_strand_id
1 'polypeptide(L)'
;MLDSDEEEELELINCEQSNEEGLLSHKSFRRGGPDDSVVAQRGSLVYVPNMDLSPMQRKKAKGRLHARRRRGVDRQDASTRSAGAKAVSLKRVHMATPVASTSSVPVPSKSSYTGGTSRVEDQREWTLPELMDMGFQLVTNDGHIPIVDGKGRIFVSGCSPPRDDLTARGGMPCWNETRAEALRAILECRDATGLCYAMQHRRGNYATVAAALERLCSNEAVKRVAGYMNDCFRVSQPDLFDLYADTLHTLLSQHPQLQPNFPPEVSVFAAAIFNLGPQMVTIGHYDSKNLGWGMCVVYADGNFNHQMGGHLILWDLKIVLEFPPGTCIILPSALIKHSNVPIQPSESRISFTQYTAAGLFRWVGNGCMSD
;
A
#
# COMPACT_ATOMS: atom_id res chain seq x y z
N MET A 1 4.97 11.39 28.91
CA MET A 1 6.36 11.01 28.58
C MET A 1 6.23 9.89 27.59
N LEU A 2 6.59 10.16 26.33
CA LEU A 2 6.53 9.18 25.26
C LEU A 2 7.72 8.22 25.41
N ASP A 3 7.52 6.97 24.97
CA ASP A 3 8.56 5.93 24.96
C ASP A 3 9.58 6.25 23.87
N SER A 4 10.87 6.01 24.12
CA SER A 4 11.99 6.51 23.30
C SER A 4 12.00 6.05 21.83
N ASP A 5 11.19 5.05 21.50
CA ASP A 5 11.08 4.50 20.15
C ASP A 5 10.02 5.23 19.29
N GLU A 6 9.10 5.99 19.89
CA GLU A 6 8.10 6.79 19.15
C GLU A 6 8.65 8.17 18.72
N GLU A 7 9.68 8.69 19.41
CA GLU A 7 10.39 9.91 18.98
C GLU A 7 11.28 9.65 17.76
N GLU A 8 11.84 8.44 17.61
CA GLU A 8 12.75 8.07 16.50
C GLU A 8 12.02 7.99 15.14
N GLU A 9 10.71 7.66 15.11
CA GLU A 9 9.91 7.65 13.87
C GLU A 9 9.40 9.04 13.47
N LEU A 10 9.32 10.01 14.40
CA LEU A 10 8.99 11.41 14.08
C LEU A 10 10.21 12.22 13.62
N GLU A 11 11.42 11.83 14.03
CA GLU A 11 12.66 12.43 13.52
C GLU A 11 12.93 12.10 12.05
N LEU A 12 12.35 11.02 11.51
CA LEU A 12 12.43 10.68 10.08
C LEU A 12 11.65 11.62 9.13
N ILE A 13 10.96 12.63 9.67
CA ILE A 13 10.16 13.59 8.92
C ILE A 13 10.73 15.02 8.96
N ASN A 14 11.56 15.35 9.94
CA ASN A 14 12.03 16.71 10.16
C ASN A 14 13.54 16.82 9.93
N CYS A 15 13.94 16.94 8.66
CA CYS A 15 15.23 17.54 8.34
C CYS A 15 15.07 18.48 7.14
N GLU A 16 14.91 19.77 7.47
CA GLU A 16 15.57 20.93 6.88
C GLU A 16 14.68 22.18 6.92
N GLN A 17 14.92 23.01 7.94
CA GLN A 17 14.81 24.46 7.80
C GLN A 17 16.08 25.08 8.38
N SER A 18 16.86 25.76 7.54
CA SER A 18 17.21 27.16 7.78
C SER A 18 17.97 27.78 6.60
N ASN A 19 17.62 29.05 6.37
CA ASN A 19 18.29 30.09 5.57
C ASN A 19 17.88 30.24 4.11
N GLU A 20 16.91 31.12 3.86
CA GLU A 20 17.23 32.50 3.41
C GLU A 20 15.99 33.41 3.52
N GLU A 21 16.12 34.49 4.29
CA GLU A 21 15.18 35.61 4.30
C GLU A 21 15.46 36.55 3.13
N GLY A 22 14.39 37.07 2.49
CA GLY A 22 14.54 38.13 1.50
C GLY A 22 13.24 38.62 0.83
N LEU A 23 12.55 39.56 1.50
CA LEU A 23 11.91 40.74 0.92
C LEU A 23 10.87 40.62 -0.23
N LEU A 24 9.59 40.94 0.05
CA LEU A 24 8.87 42.16 -0.42
C LEU A 24 7.32 42.07 -0.42
N SER A 25 6.71 43.04 0.26
CA SER A 25 5.60 43.91 -0.18
C SER A 25 4.23 43.34 -0.62
N HIS A 26 3.23 43.60 0.23
CA HIS A 26 1.87 44.10 -0.06
C HIS A 26 1.33 44.06 -1.51
N LYS A 27 0.11 43.51 -1.67
CA LYS A 27 -1.09 44.28 -2.07
C LYS A 27 -2.39 43.47 -1.94
N SER A 28 -3.38 44.14 -1.36
CA SER A 28 -4.77 43.72 -1.21
C SER A 28 -5.53 43.81 -2.54
N PHE A 29 -6.45 42.87 -2.79
CA PHE A 29 -7.55 43.12 -3.72
C PHE A 29 -8.84 42.42 -3.25
N ARG A 30 -9.87 43.25 -3.01
CA ARG A 30 -11.28 42.86 -2.85
C ARG A 30 -11.97 42.88 -4.22
N ARG A 31 -13.06 42.10 -4.31
CA ARG A 31 -14.26 42.14 -5.20
C ARG A 31 -14.49 40.71 -5.71
N GLY A 32 -15.67 40.11 -5.76
CA GLY A 32 -17.06 40.52 -5.59
C GLY A 32 -17.89 39.40 -6.26
N GLY A 33 -19.01 38.97 -5.66
CA GLY A 33 -19.99 38.10 -6.35
C GLY A 33 -20.67 38.84 -7.52
N PRO A 34 -21.42 38.16 -8.40
CA PRO A 34 -22.72 37.52 -8.08
C PRO A 34 -22.79 36.05 -8.59
N ASP A 35 -23.54 35.15 -7.95
CA ASP A 35 -24.99 34.91 -8.02
C ASP A 35 -25.43 34.33 -9.37
N ASP A 36 -25.73 33.01 -9.38
CA ASP A 36 -26.72 32.43 -10.28
C ASP A 36 -27.26 31.12 -9.70
N SER A 37 -28.58 31.12 -9.56
CA SER A 37 -29.44 30.12 -8.96
C SER A 37 -29.81 29.02 -9.96
N VAL A 38 -29.61 27.75 -9.60
CA VAL A 38 -30.41 26.64 -10.14
C VAL A 38 -30.85 25.74 -8.99
N VAL A 39 -32.17 25.67 -8.83
CA VAL A 39 -32.91 24.90 -7.84
C VAL A 39 -32.97 23.43 -8.28
N ALA A 40 -32.58 22.51 -7.40
CA ALA A 40 -33.00 21.12 -7.45
C ALA A 40 -33.30 20.63 -6.02
N GLN A 41 -34.52 20.14 -5.83
CA GLN A 41 -35.14 19.83 -4.55
C GLN A 41 -34.73 18.47 -3.95
N ARG A 42 -34.51 18.52 -2.63
CA ARG A 42 -34.89 17.59 -1.54
C ARG A 42 -34.36 16.15 -1.52
N GLY A 43 -33.49 15.92 -0.52
CA GLY A 43 -33.38 14.69 0.26
C GLY A 43 -33.07 15.03 1.73
N SER A 44 -34.08 14.89 2.60
CA SER A 44 -34.05 14.69 4.07
C SER A 44 -32.92 15.32 4.90
N LEU A 45 -33.12 16.57 5.36
CA LEU A 45 -32.35 17.16 6.46
C LEU A 45 -32.89 16.64 7.81
N VAL A 46 -32.10 15.84 8.52
CA VAL A 46 -32.28 15.61 9.95
C VAL A 46 -32.01 16.93 10.67
N TYR A 47 -33.04 17.51 11.26
CA TYR A 47 -32.94 18.69 12.12
C TYR A 47 -32.21 18.30 13.40
N VAL A 48 -31.04 18.89 13.65
CA VAL A 48 -30.35 18.81 14.94
C VAL A 48 -30.55 20.17 15.64
N PRO A 49 -31.06 20.21 16.88
CA PRO A 49 -31.37 21.49 17.54
C PRO A 49 -30.11 22.33 17.79
N ASN A 50 -30.27 23.64 17.73
CA ASN A 50 -29.24 24.63 18.03
C ASN A 50 -28.59 24.35 19.40
N MET A 51 -27.33 23.93 19.39
CA MET A 51 -26.42 24.18 20.51
C MET A 51 -25.63 25.46 20.21
N ASP A 52 -25.42 26.28 21.23
CA ASP A 52 -24.74 27.58 21.17
C ASP A 52 -23.28 27.46 20.71
N LEU A 53 -23.09 27.27 19.41
CA LEU A 53 -21.78 27.28 18.79
C LEU A 53 -21.28 28.72 18.65
N SER A 54 -20.08 28.97 19.16
CA SER A 54 -19.39 30.24 18.98
C SER A 54 -19.18 30.56 17.49
N PRO A 55 -19.00 31.84 17.10
CA PRO A 55 -18.78 32.22 15.70
C PRO A 55 -17.64 31.44 15.03
N MET A 56 -16.58 31.11 15.79
CA MET A 56 -15.45 30.33 15.32
C MET A 56 -15.82 28.85 15.05
N GLN A 57 -16.62 28.24 15.94
CA GLN A 57 -17.10 26.86 15.77
C GLN A 57 -18.05 26.74 14.57
N ARG A 58 -18.91 27.73 14.35
CA ARG A 58 -19.78 27.79 13.15
C ARG A 58 -18.98 27.89 11.86
N LYS A 59 -17.89 28.68 11.85
CA LYS A 59 -16.98 28.78 10.70
C LYS A 59 -16.28 27.45 10.41
N LYS A 60 -15.79 26.76 11.45
CA LYS A 60 -15.17 25.42 11.32
C LYS A 60 -16.15 24.36 10.83
N ALA A 61 -17.39 24.36 11.33
CA ALA A 61 -18.45 23.45 10.90
C ALA A 61 -18.86 23.67 9.42
N LYS A 62 -19.02 24.93 8.99
CA LYS A 62 -19.26 25.26 7.58
C LYS A 62 -18.09 24.86 6.68
N GLY A 63 -16.84 25.07 7.13
CA GLY A 63 -15.65 24.61 6.43
C GLY A 63 -15.62 23.08 6.24
N ARG A 64 -15.95 22.32 7.29
CA ARG A 64 -16.09 20.85 7.24
C ARG A 64 -17.17 20.40 6.26
N LEU A 65 -18.31 21.09 6.22
CA LEU A 65 -19.41 20.81 5.29
C LEU A 65 -19.02 21.07 3.84
N HIS A 66 -18.36 22.20 3.56
CA HIS A 66 -17.86 22.52 2.22
C HIS A 66 -16.77 21.55 1.76
N ALA A 67 -15.83 21.18 2.64
CA ALA A 67 -14.84 20.15 2.35
C ALA A 67 -15.48 18.78 2.10
N ARG A 68 -16.53 18.40 2.86
CA ARG A 68 -17.29 17.16 2.64
C ARG A 68 -18.05 17.17 1.30
N ARG A 69 -18.55 18.34 0.88
CA ARG A 69 -19.24 18.51 -0.41
C ARG A 69 -18.27 18.48 -1.60
N ARG A 70 -17.10 19.12 -1.50
CA ARG A 70 -16.03 19.00 -2.51
C ARG A 70 -15.53 17.55 -2.62
N ARG A 71 -15.28 16.90 -1.49
CA ARG A 71 -14.99 15.45 -1.42
C ARG A 71 -16.04 14.59 -2.11
N GLY A 72 -17.33 14.94 -2.02
CA GLY A 72 -18.40 14.22 -2.72
C GLY A 72 -18.36 14.38 -4.24
N VAL A 73 -17.96 15.54 -4.74
CA VAL A 73 -17.84 15.84 -6.17
C VAL A 73 -16.57 15.20 -6.74
N ASP A 74 -15.43 15.35 -6.07
CA ASP A 74 -14.16 14.71 -6.47
C ASP A 74 -14.27 13.18 -6.41
N ARG A 75 -14.98 12.64 -5.40
CA ARG A 75 -15.34 11.21 -5.34
C ARG A 75 -16.26 10.78 -6.47
N GLN A 76 -17.18 11.62 -6.96
CA GLN A 76 -18.05 11.28 -8.10
C GLN A 76 -17.29 11.22 -9.43
N ASP A 77 -16.38 12.17 -9.68
CA ASP A 77 -15.56 12.19 -10.90
C ASP A 77 -14.52 11.05 -10.91
N ALA A 78 -13.87 10.78 -9.78
CA ALA A 78 -12.98 9.63 -9.61
C ALA A 78 -13.75 8.29 -9.66
N SER A 79 -14.95 8.24 -9.06
CA SER A 79 -15.86 7.08 -9.10
C SER A 79 -16.26 6.72 -10.52
N THR A 80 -16.45 7.70 -11.42
CA THR A 80 -16.94 7.42 -12.78
C THR A 80 -15.86 6.74 -13.64
N ARG A 81 -14.59 7.18 -13.53
CA ARG A 81 -13.45 6.50 -14.19
C ARG A 81 -13.08 5.19 -13.50
N SER A 82 -13.16 5.15 -12.17
CA SER A 82 -12.93 3.94 -11.36
C SER A 82 -14.01 2.86 -11.58
N ALA A 83 -15.28 3.22 -11.79
CA ALA A 83 -16.37 2.26 -11.95
C ALA A 83 -16.16 1.32 -13.15
N GLY A 84 -15.62 1.81 -14.27
CA GLY A 84 -15.28 0.99 -15.42
C GLY A 84 -14.16 -0.02 -15.14
N ALA A 85 -13.06 0.44 -14.54
CA ALA A 85 -11.94 -0.43 -14.16
C ALA A 85 -12.29 -1.41 -13.03
N LYS A 86 -13.07 -0.95 -12.04
CA LYS A 86 -13.59 -1.73 -10.91
C LYS A 86 -14.55 -2.81 -11.39
N ALA A 87 -15.45 -2.52 -12.33
CA ALA A 87 -16.37 -3.51 -12.90
C ALA A 87 -15.64 -4.60 -13.69
N VAL A 88 -14.65 -4.25 -14.51
CA VAL A 88 -13.86 -5.22 -15.31
C VAL A 88 -12.99 -6.10 -14.41
N SER A 89 -12.36 -5.51 -13.40
CA SER A 89 -11.47 -6.25 -12.49
C SER A 89 -12.24 -7.08 -11.46
N LEU A 90 -13.36 -6.58 -10.91
CA LEU A 90 -14.30 -7.38 -10.11
C LEU A 90 -14.82 -8.57 -10.92
N LYS A 91 -15.17 -8.39 -12.19
CA LYS A 91 -15.60 -9.50 -13.05
C LYS A 91 -14.50 -10.56 -13.16
N ARG A 92 -13.22 -10.19 -13.30
CA ARG A 92 -12.11 -11.15 -13.31
C ARG A 92 -11.96 -11.87 -11.97
N VAL A 93 -12.07 -11.15 -10.85
CA VAL A 93 -12.03 -11.73 -9.51
C VAL A 93 -13.19 -12.71 -9.29
N HIS A 94 -14.41 -12.36 -9.70
CA HIS A 94 -15.60 -13.21 -9.56
C HIS A 94 -15.59 -14.42 -10.50
N MET A 95 -14.91 -14.33 -11.64
CA MET A 95 -14.79 -15.42 -12.60
C MET A 95 -13.63 -16.37 -12.28
N ALA A 96 -12.69 -15.96 -11.41
CA ALA A 96 -11.60 -16.79 -10.97
C ALA A 96 -12.08 -17.88 -10.00
N THR A 97 -11.53 -19.08 -10.11
CA THR A 97 -11.83 -20.17 -9.19
C THR A 97 -11.19 -19.86 -7.82
N PRO A 98 -11.97 -19.72 -6.74
CA PRO A 98 -11.40 -19.40 -5.45
C PRO A 98 -10.65 -20.58 -4.84
N VAL A 99 -9.53 -20.27 -4.19
CA VAL A 99 -8.78 -21.23 -3.37
C VAL A 99 -9.32 -21.14 -1.95
N ALA A 100 -9.95 -22.21 -1.48
CA ALA A 100 -10.47 -22.26 -0.11
C ALA A 100 -9.33 -22.43 0.90
N SER A 101 -9.25 -21.53 1.88
CA SER A 101 -8.43 -21.74 3.07
C SER A 101 -9.12 -22.74 4.00
N THR A 102 -8.45 -23.84 4.33
CA THR A 102 -8.92 -24.81 5.34
C THR A 102 -8.51 -24.43 6.78
N SER A 103 -7.73 -23.36 6.95
CA SER A 103 -7.12 -22.99 8.23
C SER A 103 -7.82 -21.81 8.90
N SER A 104 -7.86 -21.83 10.23
CA SER A 104 -8.24 -20.68 11.05
C SER A 104 -7.04 -19.77 11.27
N VAL A 105 -7.10 -18.54 10.76
CA VAL A 105 -6.10 -17.50 11.08
C VAL A 105 -6.38 -16.98 12.50
N PRO A 106 -5.41 -16.97 13.42
CA PRO A 106 -5.62 -16.47 14.77
C PRO A 106 -6.00 -14.98 14.74
N VAL A 107 -7.17 -14.65 15.28
CA VAL A 107 -7.58 -13.26 15.48
C VAL A 107 -6.81 -12.71 16.70
N PRO A 108 -6.11 -11.56 16.59
CA PRO A 108 -5.37 -10.99 17.71
C PRO A 108 -6.29 -10.74 18.90
N SER A 109 -5.93 -11.24 20.08
CA SER A 109 -6.78 -11.24 21.27
C SER A 109 -6.80 -9.91 22.04
N LYS A 110 -5.95 -8.92 21.67
CA LYS A 110 -5.73 -7.70 22.46
C LYS A 110 -6.22 -6.41 21.79
N SER A 111 -6.00 -6.23 20.49
CA SER A 111 -6.58 -5.10 19.74
C SER A 111 -6.66 -5.40 18.24
N SER A 112 -7.52 -4.68 17.52
CA SER A 112 -7.62 -4.74 16.06
C SER A 112 -6.39 -4.18 15.34
N TYR A 113 -5.41 -3.64 16.07
CA TYR A 113 -4.23 -2.96 15.52
C TYR A 113 -2.94 -3.78 15.64
N THR A 114 -2.97 -4.95 16.30
CA THR A 114 -1.79 -5.79 16.48
C THR A 114 -1.78 -6.94 15.47
N GLY A 115 -0.64 -7.20 14.84
CA GLY A 115 -0.42 -8.43 14.08
C GLY A 115 -0.13 -9.65 14.96
N GLY A 116 0.04 -10.80 14.32
CA GLY A 116 0.53 -12.04 14.93
C GLY A 116 1.96 -11.90 15.46
N THR A 117 2.32 -12.75 16.41
CA THR A 117 3.68 -12.88 16.95
C THR A 117 4.10 -14.34 16.89
N SER A 118 5.35 -14.63 16.48
CA SER A 118 5.90 -15.98 16.52
C SER A 118 6.66 -16.19 17.82
N ARG A 119 6.38 -17.27 18.56
CA ARG A 119 7.09 -17.62 19.83
C ARG A 119 8.30 -18.54 19.63
N VAL A 120 8.41 -19.18 18.47
CA VAL A 120 9.52 -20.06 18.09
C VAL A 120 9.80 -19.83 16.61
N GLU A 121 11.06 -19.54 16.29
CA GLU A 121 11.47 -19.14 14.96
C GLU A 121 12.35 -20.24 14.35
N ASP A 122 11.79 -21.02 13.43
CA ASP A 122 12.64 -21.73 12.48
C ASP A 122 13.13 -20.69 11.45
N GLN A 123 14.33 -20.16 11.71
CA GLN A 123 14.99 -19.06 10.99
C GLN A 123 15.70 -19.57 9.73
N ARG A 124 15.08 -20.47 8.98
CA ARG A 124 15.71 -21.09 7.79
C ARG A 124 14.90 -20.89 6.52
N GLU A 125 15.58 -21.11 5.41
CA GLU A 125 14.99 -21.19 4.08
C GLU A 125 14.35 -22.56 3.87
N TRP A 126 13.26 -22.58 3.10
CA TRP A 126 12.50 -23.78 2.79
C TRP A 126 12.40 -23.96 1.28
N THR A 127 12.63 -25.19 0.84
CA THR A 127 12.50 -25.58 -0.56
C THR A 127 11.07 -26.00 -0.87
N LEU A 128 10.66 -25.89 -2.14
CA LEU A 128 9.35 -26.35 -2.57
C LEU A 128 9.11 -27.85 -2.23
N PRO A 129 10.03 -28.80 -2.50
CA PRO A 129 9.83 -30.21 -2.15
C PRO A 129 9.55 -30.44 -0.66
N GLU A 130 10.29 -29.77 0.23
CA GLU A 130 10.05 -29.88 1.68
C GLU A 130 8.65 -29.42 2.07
N LEU A 131 8.15 -28.33 1.47
CA LEU A 131 6.79 -27.84 1.73
C LEU A 131 5.74 -28.84 1.24
N MET A 132 5.96 -29.48 0.08
CA MET A 132 5.07 -30.52 -0.43
C MET A 132 5.04 -31.73 0.50
N ASP A 133 6.19 -32.17 1.01
CA ASP A 133 6.28 -33.27 1.99
C ASP A 133 5.59 -32.93 3.31
N MET A 134 5.54 -31.64 3.68
CA MET A 134 4.80 -31.13 4.83
C MET A 134 3.29 -30.96 4.59
N GLY A 135 2.79 -31.34 3.41
CA GLY A 135 1.39 -31.26 3.04
C GLY A 135 0.88 -29.86 2.70
N PHE A 136 1.77 -28.94 2.27
CA PHE A 136 1.32 -27.67 1.71
C PHE A 136 0.59 -27.89 0.38
N GLN A 137 -0.47 -27.13 0.17
CA GLN A 137 -1.14 -27.03 -1.12
C GLN A 137 -0.35 -26.10 -2.04
N LEU A 138 0.16 -26.63 -3.15
CA LEU A 138 0.66 -25.82 -4.26
C LEU A 138 -0.51 -25.20 -5.02
N VAL A 139 -0.49 -23.88 -5.14
CA VAL A 139 -1.41 -23.11 -5.97
C VAL A 139 -0.62 -22.52 -7.12
N THR A 140 -0.94 -22.96 -8.34
CA THR A 140 -0.33 -22.46 -9.57
C THR A 140 -0.92 -21.11 -9.95
N ASN A 141 -0.15 -20.27 -10.65
CA ASN A 141 -0.62 -18.95 -11.06
C ASN A 141 -1.11 -18.95 -12.50
N ASP A 142 -2.43 -19.05 -12.67
CA ASP A 142 -3.13 -18.97 -13.97
C ASP A 142 -3.76 -17.60 -14.24
N GLY A 143 -3.52 -16.62 -13.38
CA GLY A 143 -4.08 -15.28 -13.50
C GLY A 143 -4.39 -14.61 -12.18
N HIS A 144 -5.67 -14.34 -11.93
CA HIS A 144 -6.12 -13.70 -10.70
C HIS A 144 -6.49 -14.79 -9.69
N ILE A 145 -5.90 -14.76 -8.49
CA ILE A 145 -6.00 -15.86 -7.53
C ILE A 145 -6.65 -15.34 -6.24
N PRO A 146 -7.97 -15.47 -6.08
CA PRO A 146 -8.63 -15.15 -4.82
C PRO A 146 -8.50 -16.32 -3.84
N ILE A 147 -7.88 -16.08 -2.68
CA ILE A 147 -7.95 -17.00 -1.53
C ILE A 147 -9.07 -16.55 -0.61
N VAL A 148 -9.97 -17.47 -0.31
CA VAL A 148 -11.20 -17.21 0.44
C VAL A 148 -11.23 -17.92 1.78
N ASP A 149 -11.87 -17.28 2.76
CA ASP A 149 -12.14 -17.91 4.05
C ASP A 149 -13.35 -18.86 3.99
N GLY A 150 -13.67 -19.50 5.13
CA GLY A 150 -14.82 -20.42 5.23
C GLY A 150 -16.20 -19.77 5.00
N LYS A 151 -16.28 -18.44 4.83
CA LYS A 151 -17.49 -17.70 4.46
C LYS A 151 -17.46 -17.21 3.01
N GLY A 152 -16.44 -17.59 2.24
CA GLY A 152 -16.27 -17.15 0.85
C GLY A 152 -15.74 -15.71 0.71
N ARG A 153 -15.24 -15.09 1.79
CA ARG A 153 -14.68 -13.74 1.73
C ARG A 153 -13.24 -13.79 1.25
N ILE A 154 -12.91 -12.97 0.25
CA ILE A 154 -11.54 -12.87 -0.27
C ILE A 154 -10.68 -12.09 0.73
N PHE A 155 -9.58 -12.69 1.16
CA PHE A 155 -8.63 -12.05 2.09
C PHE A 155 -7.19 -12.06 1.57
N VAL A 156 -6.87 -12.88 0.55
CA VAL A 156 -5.64 -12.74 -0.23
C VAL A 156 -6.01 -12.71 -1.71
N SER A 157 -5.37 -11.84 -2.48
CA SER A 157 -5.60 -11.71 -3.92
C SER A 157 -4.28 -11.66 -4.68
N GLY A 158 -4.01 -12.68 -5.49
CA GLY A 158 -2.99 -12.62 -6.54
C GLY A 158 -3.53 -11.84 -7.75
N CYS A 159 -2.75 -10.90 -8.26
CA CYS A 159 -3.13 -10.03 -9.37
C CYS A 159 -2.13 -10.17 -10.52
N SER A 160 -2.67 -10.47 -11.70
CA SER A 160 -1.90 -10.53 -12.95
C SER A 160 -1.49 -9.14 -13.42
N PRO A 161 -0.38 -9.02 -14.17
CA PRO A 161 0.02 -7.77 -14.78
C PRO A 161 -1.10 -7.16 -15.65
N PRO A 162 -1.15 -5.82 -15.75
CA PRO A 162 -1.89 -5.13 -16.79
C PRO A 162 -1.60 -5.73 -18.17
N ARG A 163 -2.63 -5.82 -19.00
CA ARG A 163 -2.44 -6.19 -20.41
C ARG A 163 -1.76 -5.02 -21.12
N ASP A 164 -0.88 -5.33 -22.07
CA ASP A 164 -0.38 -4.31 -22.98
C ASP A 164 -1.54 -3.75 -23.79
N ASP A 165 -1.89 -2.49 -23.51
CA ASP A 165 -2.82 -1.74 -24.34
C ASP A 165 -2.04 -0.99 -25.42
N LEU A 166 -1.77 -1.70 -26.53
CA LEU A 166 -1.14 -1.12 -27.72
C LEU A 166 -2.03 -0.07 -28.41
N THR A 167 -3.27 0.12 -27.94
CA THR A 167 -4.23 1.10 -28.48
C THR A 167 -4.26 2.41 -27.69
N ALA A 168 -3.46 2.53 -26.63
CA ALA A 168 -3.35 3.73 -25.80
C ALA A 168 -2.92 4.95 -26.64
N ARG A 169 -3.90 5.63 -27.22
CA ARG A 169 -3.73 6.94 -27.87
C ARG A 169 -3.25 7.91 -26.81
N GLY A 170 -1.94 8.17 -26.77
CA GLY A 170 -1.36 9.06 -25.76
C GLY A 170 0.14 8.97 -25.53
N GLY A 171 0.86 8.05 -26.19
CA GLY A 171 2.33 7.98 -26.09
C GLY A 171 2.86 7.45 -24.74
N MET A 172 2.01 6.84 -23.92
CA MET A 172 2.46 6.13 -22.72
C MET A 172 3.13 4.80 -23.12
N PRO A 173 4.26 4.42 -22.48
CA PRO A 173 4.89 3.12 -22.72
C PRO A 173 3.92 1.97 -22.47
N CYS A 174 4.10 0.87 -23.20
CA CYS A 174 3.36 -0.35 -22.91
C CYS A 174 3.74 -0.90 -21.51
N TRP A 175 2.99 -1.87 -21.01
CA TRP A 175 3.23 -2.38 -19.66
C TRP A 175 4.57 -3.11 -19.58
N ASN A 176 4.95 -3.87 -20.61
CA ASN A 176 6.25 -4.54 -20.65
C ASN A 176 7.42 -3.56 -20.60
N GLU A 177 7.34 -2.43 -21.30
CA GLU A 177 8.35 -1.37 -21.25
C GLU A 177 8.40 -0.74 -19.85
N THR A 178 7.23 -0.39 -19.30
CA THR A 178 7.12 0.15 -17.92
C THR A 178 7.79 -0.79 -16.92
N ARG A 179 7.49 -2.08 -17.01
CA ARG A 179 8.07 -3.12 -16.16
C ARG A 179 9.59 -3.19 -16.31
N ALA A 180 10.09 -3.25 -17.54
CA ALA A 180 11.52 -3.32 -17.82
C ALA A 180 12.27 -2.09 -17.28
N GLU A 181 11.70 -0.90 -17.45
CA GLU A 181 12.28 0.35 -16.92
C GLU A 181 12.28 0.40 -15.40
N ALA A 182 11.20 -0.03 -14.74
CA ALA A 182 11.13 -0.09 -13.28
C ALA A 182 12.14 -1.08 -12.71
N LEU A 183 12.22 -2.29 -13.29
CA LEU A 183 13.20 -3.30 -12.89
C LEU A 183 14.63 -2.77 -13.05
N ARG A 184 14.94 -2.15 -14.19
CA ARG A 184 16.25 -1.54 -14.44
C ARG A 184 16.57 -0.45 -13.40
N ALA A 185 15.62 0.44 -13.10
CA ALA A 185 15.82 1.49 -12.09
C ALA A 185 16.13 0.91 -10.69
N ILE A 186 15.44 -0.15 -10.30
CA ILE A 186 15.66 -0.87 -9.03
C ILE A 186 17.07 -1.49 -8.99
N LEU A 187 17.49 -2.16 -10.07
CA LEU A 187 18.82 -2.78 -10.15
C LEU A 187 19.96 -1.75 -10.23
N GLU A 188 19.78 -0.66 -10.98
CA GLU A 188 20.74 0.46 -11.00
C GLU A 188 20.85 1.13 -9.62
N CYS A 189 19.75 1.20 -8.87
CA CYS A 189 19.76 1.71 -7.50
C CYS A 189 20.56 0.80 -6.57
N ARG A 190 20.37 -0.52 -6.69
CA ARG A 190 21.19 -1.53 -6.00
C ARG A 190 22.68 -1.32 -6.26
N ASP A 191 23.05 -1.27 -7.54
CA ASP A 191 24.45 -1.20 -7.96
C ASP A 191 25.10 0.12 -7.50
N ALA A 192 24.34 1.22 -7.51
CA ALA A 192 24.82 2.53 -7.04
C ALA A 192 24.97 2.62 -5.52
N THR A 193 24.13 1.91 -4.76
CA THR A 193 24.07 2.04 -3.29
C THR A 193 24.79 0.90 -2.56
N GLY A 194 25.08 -0.21 -3.25
CA GLY A 194 25.54 -1.46 -2.65
C GLY A 194 24.51 -2.12 -1.73
N LEU A 195 23.27 -1.61 -1.67
CA LEU A 195 22.22 -2.16 -0.81
C LEU A 195 21.68 -3.45 -1.41
N CYS A 196 21.82 -4.56 -0.70
CA CYS A 196 21.05 -5.79 -0.93
C CYS A 196 20.22 -6.07 0.33
N TYR A 197 18.97 -6.51 0.16
CA TYR A 197 18.15 -6.83 1.33
C TYR A 197 18.46 -8.25 1.83
N ALA A 198 19.60 -8.34 2.53
CA ALA A 198 19.95 -9.36 3.52
C ALA A 198 20.54 -8.73 4.80
N MET A 199 20.54 -7.39 4.91
CA MET A 199 21.10 -6.67 6.06
C MET A 199 20.05 -6.42 7.14
N GLN A 200 20.21 -7.08 8.30
CA GLN A 200 19.58 -6.64 9.55
C GLN A 200 20.18 -5.29 9.95
N HIS A 201 19.56 -4.18 9.56
CA HIS A 201 20.13 -2.87 9.84
C HIS A 201 19.86 -2.46 11.30
N ARG A 202 20.87 -2.68 12.16
CA ARG A 202 20.84 -2.24 13.56
C ARG A 202 21.55 -0.90 13.81
N ARG A 203 22.11 -0.22 12.79
CA ARG A 203 22.63 1.18 12.76
C ARG A 203 23.50 1.41 11.50
N GLY A 204 23.41 2.57 10.85
CA GLY A 204 24.53 3.10 10.03
C GLY A 204 24.32 3.64 8.61
N ASN A 205 23.19 3.45 7.90
CA ASN A 205 23.10 3.86 6.49
C ASN A 205 21.76 4.51 6.06
N TYR A 206 21.13 5.23 6.98
CA TYR A 206 19.84 5.88 6.75
C TYR A 206 19.85 6.84 5.56
N ALA A 207 20.91 7.63 5.39
CA ALA A 207 21.03 8.56 4.26
C ALA A 207 21.03 7.83 2.90
N THR A 208 21.75 6.71 2.77
CA THR A 208 21.77 5.92 1.53
C THR A 208 20.43 5.25 1.27
N VAL A 209 19.78 4.73 2.32
CA VAL A 209 18.43 4.14 2.20
C VAL A 209 17.40 5.21 1.80
N ALA A 210 17.45 6.39 2.41
CA ALA A 210 16.57 7.50 2.09
C ALA A 210 16.78 8.01 0.65
N ALA A 211 18.04 8.21 0.22
CA ALA A 211 18.35 8.62 -1.14
C ALA A 211 17.94 7.57 -2.19
N ALA A 212 18.13 6.28 -1.88
CA ALA A 212 17.65 5.18 -2.72
C ALA A 212 16.12 5.21 -2.85
N LEU A 213 15.41 5.39 -1.74
CA LEU A 213 13.96 5.47 -1.70
C LEU A 213 13.46 6.67 -2.50
N GLU A 214 14.02 7.86 -2.29
CA GLU A 214 13.65 9.08 -3.03
C GLU A 214 13.86 8.92 -4.54
N ARG A 215 15.02 8.38 -4.95
CA ARG A 215 15.34 8.12 -6.36
C ARG A 215 14.33 7.16 -7.00
N LEU A 216 13.99 6.07 -6.32
CA LEU A 216 13.06 5.07 -6.83
C LEU A 216 11.62 5.62 -6.86
N CYS A 217 11.17 6.26 -5.80
CA CYS A 217 9.83 6.84 -5.71
C CYS A 217 9.61 7.99 -6.71
N SER A 218 10.68 8.68 -7.11
CA SER A 218 10.65 9.73 -8.13
C SER A 218 10.66 9.20 -9.57
N ASN A 219 11.00 7.92 -9.79
CA ASN A 219 11.07 7.32 -11.12
C ASN A 219 9.66 7.03 -11.69
N GLU A 220 9.38 7.49 -12.91
CA GLU A 220 8.06 7.36 -13.54
C GLU A 220 7.60 5.90 -13.76
N ALA A 221 8.51 5.01 -14.13
CA ALA A 221 8.19 3.60 -14.30
C ALA A 221 7.85 2.95 -12.95
N VAL A 222 8.59 3.28 -11.90
CA VAL A 222 8.31 2.82 -10.52
C VAL A 222 6.98 3.38 -10.01
N LYS A 223 6.67 4.65 -10.26
CA LYS A 223 5.35 5.25 -9.93
C LYS A 223 4.21 4.52 -10.64
N ARG A 224 4.39 4.13 -11.90
CA ARG A 224 3.39 3.34 -12.64
C ARG A 224 3.19 1.95 -12.03
N VAL A 225 4.26 1.29 -11.58
CA VAL A 225 4.16 0.02 -10.82
C VAL A 225 3.45 0.24 -9.49
N ALA A 226 3.78 1.30 -8.75
CA ALA A 226 3.11 1.66 -7.50
C ALA A 226 1.61 1.94 -7.70
N GLY A 227 1.25 2.63 -8.79
CA GLY A 227 -0.14 2.88 -9.19
C GLY A 227 -0.89 1.59 -9.56
N TYR A 228 -0.25 0.67 -10.29
CA TYR A 228 -0.82 -0.65 -10.56
C TYR A 228 -1.10 -1.44 -9.27
N MET A 229 -0.16 -1.46 -8.33
CA MET A 229 -0.35 -2.06 -7.00
C MET A 229 -1.53 -1.42 -6.25
N ASN A 230 -1.62 -0.09 -6.29
CA ASN A 230 -2.69 0.68 -5.67
C ASN A 230 -4.07 0.37 -6.27
N ASP A 231 -4.15 0.23 -7.59
CA ASP A 231 -5.38 -0.15 -8.29
C ASP A 231 -5.80 -1.60 -7.99
N CYS A 232 -4.84 -2.52 -7.88
CA CYS A 232 -5.12 -3.89 -7.45
C CYS A 232 -5.74 -3.92 -6.04
N PHE A 233 -5.21 -3.11 -5.13
CA PHE A 233 -5.79 -2.96 -3.79
C PHE A 233 -7.20 -2.35 -3.83
N ARG A 234 -7.39 -1.27 -4.61
CA ARG A 234 -8.70 -0.60 -4.75
C ARG A 234 -9.80 -1.52 -5.26
N VAL A 235 -9.48 -2.39 -6.21
CA VAL A 235 -10.44 -3.35 -6.76
C VAL A 235 -10.74 -4.44 -5.74
N SER A 236 -9.70 -5.02 -5.14
CA SER A 236 -9.83 -6.21 -4.30
C SER A 236 -10.44 -5.90 -2.93
N GLN A 237 -10.16 -4.73 -2.37
CA GLN A 237 -10.52 -4.35 -1.00
C GLN A 237 -10.96 -2.87 -0.94
N PRO A 238 -12.08 -2.48 -1.59
CA PRO A 238 -12.44 -1.08 -1.77
C PRO A 238 -12.70 -0.31 -0.46
N ASP A 239 -13.31 -0.95 0.54
CA ASP A 239 -13.60 -0.29 1.82
C ASP A 239 -12.30 -0.06 2.62
N LEU A 240 -11.34 -0.99 2.54
CA LEU A 240 -10.01 -0.81 3.13
C LEU A 240 -9.22 0.25 2.37
N PHE A 241 -9.35 0.31 1.05
CA PHE A 241 -8.72 1.35 0.24
C PHE A 241 -9.18 2.75 0.69
N ASP A 242 -10.49 2.95 0.89
CA ASP A 242 -11.04 4.23 1.36
C ASP A 242 -10.51 4.59 2.75
N LEU A 243 -10.39 3.61 3.66
CA LEU A 243 -9.78 3.82 4.96
C LEU A 243 -8.32 4.30 4.84
N TYR A 244 -7.50 3.62 4.04
CA TYR A 244 -6.10 3.97 3.84
C TYR A 244 -5.97 5.39 3.25
N ALA A 245 -6.79 5.70 2.24
CA ALA A 245 -6.82 7.02 1.61
C ALA A 245 -7.21 8.12 2.60
N ASP A 246 -8.30 7.91 3.36
CA ASP A 246 -8.79 8.89 4.35
C ASP A 246 -7.78 9.06 5.51
N THR A 247 -7.10 7.99 5.93
CA THR A 247 -6.02 8.03 6.93
C THR A 247 -4.83 8.84 6.42
N LEU A 248 -4.30 8.52 5.23
CA LEU A 248 -3.16 9.23 4.65
C LEU A 248 -3.47 10.71 4.43
N HIS A 249 -4.63 11.02 3.84
CA HIS A 249 -5.07 12.40 3.65
C HIS A 249 -5.17 13.15 4.98
N THR A 250 -5.72 12.52 6.03
CA THR A 250 -5.84 13.16 7.34
C THR A 250 -4.47 13.50 7.92
N LEU A 251 -3.52 12.57 7.85
CA LEU A 251 -2.13 12.78 8.29
C LEU A 251 -1.49 13.98 7.57
N LEU A 252 -1.50 13.97 6.23
CA LEU A 252 -0.91 15.04 5.42
C LEU A 252 -1.59 16.40 5.67
N SER A 253 -2.89 16.40 5.99
CA SER A 253 -3.63 17.63 6.30
C SER A 253 -3.30 18.22 7.67
N GLN A 254 -3.01 17.39 8.67
CA GLN A 254 -2.65 17.84 10.03
C GLN A 254 -1.16 18.13 10.16
N HIS A 255 -0.35 17.46 9.35
CA HIS A 255 1.11 17.58 9.35
C HIS A 255 1.61 17.81 7.93
N PRO A 256 1.51 19.06 7.40
CA PRO A 256 1.89 19.38 6.01
C PRO A 256 3.38 19.18 5.70
N GLN A 257 4.22 19.02 6.73
CA GLN A 257 5.64 18.70 6.59
C GLN A 257 5.89 17.24 6.20
N LEU A 258 4.91 16.35 6.40
CA LEU A 258 5.03 14.95 6.00
C LEU A 258 5.16 14.84 4.48
N GLN A 259 6.16 14.08 4.03
CA GLN A 259 6.31 13.71 2.64
C GLN A 259 5.88 12.26 2.44
N PRO A 260 4.82 11.99 1.67
CA PRO A 260 4.46 10.62 1.34
C PRO A 260 5.47 10.04 0.33
N ASN A 261 5.68 8.73 0.35
CA ASN A 261 6.56 8.06 -0.63
C ASN A 261 6.13 8.31 -2.07
N PHE A 262 4.82 8.31 -2.31
CA PHE A 262 4.23 8.64 -3.60
C PHE A 262 3.14 9.68 -3.41
N PRO A 263 2.82 10.48 -4.45
CA PRO A 263 1.64 11.34 -4.42
C PRO A 263 0.37 10.52 -4.06
N PRO A 264 -0.58 11.07 -3.27
CA PRO A 264 -1.80 10.35 -2.89
C PRO A 264 -2.64 9.84 -4.07
N GLU A 265 -2.48 10.43 -5.25
CA GLU A 265 -3.11 9.97 -6.49
C GLU A 265 -2.49 8.67 -7.03
N VAL A 266 -1.21 8.42 -6.72
CA VAL A 266 -0.46 7.22 -7.11
C VAL A 266 -0.64 6.10 -6.08
N SER A 267 -0.55 6.40 -4.79
CA SER A 267 -0.66 5.39 -3.73
C SER A 267 -1.34 5.90 -2.47
N VAL A 268 -2.18 5.05 -1.87
CA VAL A 268 -2.81 5.31 -0.56
C VAL A 268 -1.98 4.79 0.62
N PHE A 269 -0.86 4.13 0.35
CA PHE A 269 0.00 3.58 1.39
C PHE A 269 0.98 4.63 1.92
N ALA A 270 1.12 4.70 3.25
CA ALA A 270 2.07 5.62 3.88
C ALA A 270 3.54 5.16 3.72
N ALA A 271 3.79 3.86 3.54
CA ALA A 271 5.13 3.28 3.52
C ALA A 271 5.37 2.38 2.29
N ALA A 272 6.63 2.32 1.87
CA ALA A 272 7.13 1.51 0.78
C ALA A 272 8.49 0.88 1.16
N ILE A 273 8.76 -0.32 0.67
CA ILE A 273 10.08 -0.96 0.78
C ILE A 273 10.45 -1.67 -0.52
N PHE A 274 11.71 -1.53 -0.92
CA PHE A 274 12.28 -2.18 -2.10
C PHE A 274 13.34 -3.19 -1.67
N ASN A 275 13.10 -4.47 -1.95
CA ASN A 275 14.08 -5.53 -1.78
C ASN A 275 14.81 -5.72 -3.11
N LEU A 276 16.01 -5.17 -3.21
CA LEU A 276 16.71 -4.91 -4.47
C LEU A 276 17.36 -6.15 -5.14
N GLY A 277 17.23 -7.34 -4.56
CA GLY A 277 17.78 -8.60 -5.10
C GLY A 277 19.32 -8.70 -5.00
N PRO A 278 19.99 -9.53 -5.82
CA PRO A 278 19.42 -10.40 -6.86
C PRO A 278 18.79 -11.69 -6.33
N GLN A 279 19.24 -12.25 -5.22
CA GLN A 279 18.71 -13.51 -4.66
C GLN A 279 17.90 -13.22 -3.39
N MET A 280 16.78 -12.52 -3.55
CA MET A 280 15.94 -12.10 -2.43
C MET A 280 15.16 -13.29 -1.85
N VAL A 281 15.46 -13.59 -0.58
CA VAL A 281 14.74 -14.59 0.23
C VAL A 281 14.35 -13.97 1.56
N THR A 282 13.14 -14.27 1.99
CA THR A 282 12.65 -13.95 3.34
C THR A 282 12.49 -15.25 4.11
N ILE A 283 12.77 -15.18 5.41
CA ILE A 283 12.41 -16.22 6.37
C ILE A 283 10.97 -16.01 6.86
N GLY A 284 10.35 -17.02 7.45
CA GLY A 284 8.95 -16.94 7.91
C GLY A 284 8.73 -15.85 8.96
N HIS A 285 7.99 -14.79 8.61
CA HIS A 285 7.73 -13.63 9.48
C HIS A 285 6.28 -13.14 9.40
N TYR A 286 5.92 -12.29 10.35
CA TYR A 286 4.73 -11.43 10.30
C TYR A 286 5.18 -9.99 10.24
N ASP A 287 4.48 -9.14 9.50
CA ASP A 287 4.69 -7.70 9.58
C ASP A 287 3.89 -7.13 10.75
N SER A 288 4.25 -7.51 11.98
CA SER A 288 3.42 -7.29 13.18
C SER A 288 3.12 -5.82 13.50
N LYS A 289 3.89 -4.88 12.92
CA LYS A 289 3.68 -3.43 13.05
C LYS A 289 2.60 -2.88 12.12
N ASN A 290 2.19 -3.63 11.09
CA ASN A 290 1.13 -3.23 10.17
C ASN A 290 -0.25 -3.42 10.80
N LEU A 291 -1.25 -2.72 10.25
CA LEU A 291 -2.64 -2.89 10.66
C LEU A 291 -3.04 -4.37 10.54
N GLY A 292 -3.48 -5.00 11.63
CA GLY A 292 -3.76 -6.43 11.69
C GLY A 292 -4.67 -6.91 10.54
N TRP A 293 -5.87 -6.35 10.46
CA TRP A 293 -6.82 -6.63 9.36
C TRP A 293 -6.59 -5.77 8.11
N GLY A 294 -5.52 -4.98 8.09
CA GLY A 294 -5.09 -4.23 6.93
C GLY A 294 -4.45 -5.13 5.90
N MET A 295 -4.12 -4.54 4.76
CA MET A 295 -3.47 -5.21 3.65
C MET A 295 -2.12 -4.58 3.35
N CYS A 296 -1.21 -5.41 2.85
CA CYS A 296 0.00 -5.00 2.17
C CYS A 296 -0.08 -5.49 0.73
N VAL A 297 0.56 -4.75 -0.18
CA VAL A 297 0.68 -5.16 -1.58
C VAL A 297 2.14 -5.43 -1.86
N VAL A 298 2.44 -6.65 -2.30
CA VAL A 298 3.79 -7.07 -2.68
C VAL A 298 3.81 -7.28 -4.19
N TYR A 299 4.74 -6.64 -4.88
CA TYR A 299 5.07 -6.84 -6.28
C TYR A 299 6.39 -7.62 -6.36
N ALA A 300 6.48 -8.61 -7.26
CA ALA A 300 7.71 -9.35 -7.52
C ALA A 300 8.12 -9.23 -8.98
N ASP A 301 9.43 -9.14 -9.24
CA ASP A 301 9.97 -9.05 -10.59
C ASP A 301 11.39 -9.61 -10.66
N GLY A 302 11.95 -9.68 -11.86
CA GLY A 302 13.28 -10.22 -12.14
C GLY A 302 13.24 -11.33 -13.20
N ASN A 303 14.40 -11.96 -13.40
CA ASN A 303 14.55 -13.10 -14.30
C ASN A 303 14.72 -14.39 -13.48
N PHE A 304 13.60 -15.07 -13.22
CA PHE A 304 13.56 -16.34 -12.51
C PHE A 304 12.41 -17.23 -12.99
N ASN A 305 12.58 -18.54 -12.88
CA ASN A 305 11.53 -19.52 -13.13
C ASN A 305 10.66 -19.68 -11.87
N HIS A 306 9.50 -19.02 -11.88
CA HIS A 306 8.56 -19.04 -10.77
C HIS A 306 7.94 -20.41 -10.45
N GLN A 307 8.08 -21.40 -11.35
CA GLN A 307 7.67 -22.79 -11.11
C GLN A 307 8.73 -23.59 -10.35
N MET A 308 9.97 -23.10 -10.30
CA MET A 308 11.11 -23.77 -9.67
C MET A 308 11.61 -23.08 -8.39
N GLY A 309 11.14 -21.86 -8.12
CA GLY A 309 11.59 -21.04 -6.99
C GLY A 309 10.80 -19.74 -6.87
N GLY A 310 11.05 -18.95 -5.82
CA GLY A 310 10.38 -17.65 -5.62
C GLY A 310 8.91 -17.71 -5.21
N HIS A 311 8.35 -18.90 -4.99
CA HIS A 311 6.98 -19.11 -4.49
C HIS A 311 6.74 -18.35 -3.19
N LEU A 312 5.56 -17.77 -3.02
CA LEU A 312 5.12 -17.19 -1.75
C LEU A 312 4.59 -18.30 -0.84
N ILE A 313 5.12 -18.38 0.37
CA ILE A 313 4.69 -19.34 1.39
C ILE A 313 3.73 -18.61 2.32
N LEU A 314 2.50 -19.12 2.45
CA LEU A 314 1.50 -18.66 3.41
C LEU A 314 1.33 -19.75 4.49
N TRP A 315 2.16 -19.65 5.53
CA TRP A 315 2.38 -20.72 6.51
C TRP A 315 1.11 -21.15 7.24
N ASP A 316 0.34 -20.18 7.74
CA ASP A 316 -0.88 -20.45 8.52
C ASP A 316 -1.97 -21.10 7.66
N LEU A 317 -1.93 -20.88 6.35
CA LEU A 317 -2.89 -21.44 5.39
C LEU A 317 -2.44 -22.79 4.83
N LYS A 318 -1.19 -23.21 5.08
CA LYS A 318 -0.56 -24.35 4.40
C LYS A 318 -0.63 -24.23 2.87
N ILE A 319 -0.48 -23.01 2.36
CA ILE A 319 -0.47 -22.72 0.92
C ILE A 319 0.93 -22.29 0.50
N VAL A 320 1.41 -22.84 -0.61
CA VAL A 320 2.57 -22.34 -1.35
C VAL A 320 2.10 -21.91 -2.74
N LEU A 321 2.32 -20.66 -3.08
CA LEU A 321 1.76 -20.01 -4.25
C LEU A 321 2.85 -19.68 -5.25
N GLU A 322 2.68 -20.09 -6.51
CA GLU A 322 3.52 -19.59 -7.60
C GLU A 322 3.40 -18.07 -7.69
N PHE A 323 4.53 -17.36 -7.65
CA PHE A 323 4.56 -15.90 -7.65
C PHE A 323 5.42 -15.36 -8.82
N PRO A 324 4.84 -15.26 -10.03
CA PRO A 324 5.56 -14.91 -11.25
C PRO A 324 6.13 -13.48 -11.26
N PRO A 325 7.20 -13.23 -12.03
CA PRO A 325 7.67 -11.88 -12.32
C PRO A 325 6.56 -11.00 -12.93
N GLY A 326 6.47 -9.75 -12.47
CA GLY A 326 5.49 -8.78 -12.96
C GLY A 326 4.11 -8.87 -12.30
N THR A 327 3.92 -9.72 -11.29
CA THR A 327 2.64 -9.92 -10.60
C THR A 327 2.62 -9.25 -9.23
N CYS A 328 1.42 -9.02 -8.72
CA CYS A 328 1.18 -8.50 -7.37
C CYS A 328 0.43 -9.51 -6.51
N ILE A 329 0.59 -9.39 -5.20
CA ILE A 329 -0.27 -10.05 -4.22
C ILE A 329 -0.69 -9.07 -3.13
N ILE A 330 -1.98 -9.08 -2.80
CA ILE A 330 -2.54 -8.37 -1.65
C ILE A 330 -2.77 -9.39 -0.54
N LEU A 331 -2.22 -9.15 0.65
CA LEU A 331 -2.38 -10.04 1.81
C LEU A 331 -2.36 -9.27 3.14
N PRO A 332 -3.02 -9.80 4.19
CA PRO A 332 -2.92 -9.27 5.55
C PRO A 332 -1.62 -9.76 6.19
N SER A 333 -0.51 -9.13 5.81
CA SER A 333 0.84 -9.58 6.16
C SER A 333 1.14 -9.52 7.66
N ALA A 334 0.35 -8.75 8.41
CA ALA A 334 0.36 -8.75 9.88
C ALA A 334 -0.28 -10.00 10.49
N LEU A 335 -1.21 -10.67 9.80
CA LEU A 335 -1.96 -11.83 10.34
C LEU A 335 -1.53 -13.17 9.77
N ILE A 336 -0.90 -13.18 8.60
CA ILE A 336 -0.45 -14.41 7.94
C ILE A 336 1.06 -14.43 7.96
N LYS A 337 1.63 -15.44 8.61
CA LYS A 337 3.06 -15.73 8.54
C LYS A 337 3.39 -16.06 7.10
N HIS A 338 4.36 -15.35 6.56
CA HIS A 338 4.73 -15.48 5.16
C HIS A 338 6.25 -15.43 4.96
N SER A 339 6.68 -16.01 3.84
CA SER A 339 8.05 -15.99 3.35
C SER A 339 8.10 -16.38 1.88
N ASN A 340 9.28 -16.59 1.29
CA ASN A 340 9.39 -17.13 -0.05
C ASN A 340 10.42 -18.24 -0.20
N VAL A 341 10.18 -19.14 -1.15
CA VAL A 341 11.15 -20.18 -1.56
C VAL A 341 12.34 -19.49 -2.26
N PRO A 342 13.58 -19.94 -2.05
CA PRO A 342 14.74 -19.48 -2.82
C PRO A 342 14.56 -19.65 -4.32
N ILE A 343 15.17 -18.75 -5.10
CA ILE A 343 15.31 -18.89 -6.55
C ILE A 343 16.57 -19.70 -6.89
N GLN A 344 16.74 -20.08 -8.15
CA GLN A 344 17.93 -20.82 -8.58
C GLN A 344 19.18 -19.91 -8.57
N PRO A 345 20.41 -20.45 -8.41
CA PRO A 345 21.62 -19.65 -8.20
C PRO A 345 21.95 -18.60 -9.28
N SER A 346 21.54 -18.83 -10.54
CA SER A 346 21.77 -17.92 -11.66
C SER A 346 20.60 -16.96 -11.93
N GLU A 347 19.55 -17.03 -11.12
CA GLU A 347 18.34 -16.24 -11.29
C GLU A 347 18.41 -14.92 -10.49
N SER A 348 17.49 -14.01 -10.82
CA SER A 348 17.35 -12.75 -10.11
C SER A 348 15.89 -12.46 -9.77
N ARG A 349 15.65 -11.98 -8.56
CA ARG A 349 14.36 -11.58 -8.04
C ARG A 349 14.48 -10.33 -7.18
N ILE A 350 13.62 -9.36 -7.44
CA ILE A 350 13.37 -8.20 -6.58
C ILE A 350 11.95 -8.28 -6.03
N SER A 351 11.66 -7.50 -5.00
CA SER A 351 10.28 -7.20 -4.64
C SER A 351 10.10 -5.75 -4.25
N PHE A 352 8.91 -5.22 -4.49
CA PHE A 352 8.48 -3.90 -4.04
C PHE A 352 7.20 -4.07 -3.23
N THR A 353 7.20 -3.61 -1.99
CA THR A 353 6.06 -3.74 -1.08
C THR A 353 5.55 -2.37 -0.66
N GLN A 354 4.23 -2.20 -0.62
CA GLN A 354 3.56 -1.02 -0.06
C GLN A 354 2.70 -1.44 1.13
N TYR A 355 2.79 -0.67 2.22
CA TYR A 355 2.17 -1.01 3.51
C TYR A 355 1.87 0.23 4.34
N THR A 356 1.16 0.08 5.45
CA THR A 356 0.89 1.17 6.39
C THR A 356 0.86 0.64 7.82
N ALA A 357 1.67 1.25 8.68
CA ALA A 357 1.79 0.88 10.08
C ALA A 357 0.47 1.09 10.84
N ALA A 358 0.16 0.20 11.79
CA ALA A 358 -1.05 0.27 12.60
C ALA A 358 -1.15 1.55 13.43
N GLY A 359 0.00 2.07 13.88
CA GLY A 359 0.11 3.29 14.68
C GLY A 359 -0.50 4.51 13.99
N LEU A 360 -0.36 4.61 12.66
CA LEU A 360 -0.93 5.70 11.87
C LEU A 360 -2.47 5.69 11.89
N PHE A 361 -3.07 4.51 11.79
CA PHE A 361 -4.52 4.35 11.90
C PHE A 361 -5.02 4.65 13.32
N ARG A 362 -4.27 4.23 14.34
CA ARG A 362 -4.59 4.56 15.75
C ARG A 362 -4.53 6.05 16.00
N TRP A 363 -3.45 6.71 15.57
CA TRP A 363 -3.26 8.15 15.70
C TRP A 363 -4.43 8.93 15.08
N VAL A 364 -4.78 8.64 13.83
CA VAL A 364 -5.92 9.27 13.16
C VAL A 364 -7.24 8.93 13.85
N GLY A 365 -7.43 7.67 14.25
CA GLY A 365 -8.61 7.22 14.99
C GLY A 365 -8.81 7.94 16.33
N ASN A 366 -7.71 8.31 17.00
CA ASN A 366 -7.70 9.10 18.23
C ASN A 366 -7.76 10.62 17.99
N GLY A 367 -8.09 11.06 16.77
CA GLY A 367 -8.21 12.48 16.44
C GLY A 367 -6.86 13.20 16.31
N CYS A 368 -5.81 12.49 15.91
CA CYS A 368 -4.43 12.97 15.79
C CYS A 368 -3.84 13.40 17.14
N MET A 369 -3.99 12.53 18.13
CA MET A 369 -3.48 12.70 19.49
C MET A 369 -2.89 11.37 19.98
N SER A 370 -1.85 11.46 20.82
CA SER A 370 -1.37 10.30 21.58
C SER A 370 -2.41 9.92 22.64
N ASP A 371 -2.39 8.64 23.06
CA ASP A 371 -3.24 8.14 24.14
C ASP A 371 -2.93 8.80 25.51
#